data_AF-A0A6M0BY63-F1
#
_entry.id   AF-A0A6M0BY63-F1
#
_cell.length_a   1.000
_cell.length_b   1.000
_cell.length_c   1.000
_cell.angle_alpha   90.00
_cell.angle_beta   90.00
_cell.angle_gamma   90.00
#
_symmetry.space_group_name_H-M   'P 1'
#
loop_
_entity.id
_entity.type
_entity.pdbx_description
1 polymer ?
#
loop_
_entity_poly.entity_id
_entity_poly.type
_entity_poly.pdbx_seq_one_letter_code
_entity_poly.pdbx_strand_id
1 'polypeptide(L)' 'TIVMVLHDLNQACRYGDNLIVLRDGQIVTQGTPDQVMTVGMVRLVFGLESQIIQDPVTGTPMCIPMGRKAKQKV' A
#
# COMPACT_ATOMS: atom_id res chain seq x y z
N THR A 1 2.02 20.42 -9.30
CA THR A 1 1.58 19.01 -9.23
C THR A 1 2.58 18.14 -9.96
N ILE A 2 3.01 17.05 -9.34
CA ILE A 2 3.91 16.04 -9.92
C ILE A 2 3.13 14.72 -9.94
N VAL A 3 3.29 13.92 -11.00
CA VAL A 3 2.73 12.57 -11.09
C VAL A 3 3.88 11.59 -11.24
N MET A 4 3.84 10.53 -10.44
CA MET A 4 4.89 9.51 -10.38
C MET A 4 4.25 8.14 -10.49
N VAL A 5 4.92 7.21 -11.17
CA VAL A 5 4.56 5.78 -11.19
C VAL A 5 5.67 5.03 -10.47
N LEU A 6 5.34 4.42 -9.36
CA LEU A 6 6.28 3.71 -8.50
C LEU A 6 5.88 2.24 -8.40
N HIS A 7 6.89 1.36 -8.40
CA HIS A 7 6.69 -0.07 -8.20
C HIS A 7 6.60 -0.46 -6.71
N ASP A 8 7.11 0.39 -5.82
CA ASP A 8 7.15 0.13 -4.37
C ASP A 8 6.03 0.89 -3.64
N LEU A 9 5.23 0.15 -2.87
CA LEU A 9 4.08 0.68 -2.13
C LEU A 9 4.48 1.64 -1.00
N ASN A 10 5.59 1.36 -0.31
CA ASN A 10 6.02 2.16 0.83
C ASN A 10 6.62 3.49 0.36
N GLN A 11 7.35 3.48 -0.75
CA GLN A 11 7.78 4.72 -1.40
C GLN A 11 6.59 5.55 -1.89
N ALA A 12 5.57 4.91 -2.47
CA ALA A 12 4.36 5.62 -2.87
C ALA A 12 3.67 6.30 -1.68
N CYS A 13 3.49 5.60 -0.56
CA CYS A 13 2.92 6.18 0.66
C CYS A 13 3.78 7.32 1.24
N ARG A 14 5.10 7.16 1.23
CA ARG A 14 6.02 8.10 1.89
C ARG A 14 6.18 9.42 1.14
N TYR A 15 6.06 9.40 -0.18
CA TYR A 15 6.31 10.58 -1.03
C TYR A 15 5.07 11.10 -1.75
N GLY A 16 4.00 10.32 -1.81
CA GLY A 16 2.76 10.70 -2.47
C GLY A 16 1.75 11.31 -1.49
N ASP A 17 1.27 12.51 -1.80
CA ASP A 17 0.15 13.12 -1.06
C ASP A 17 -1.20 12.48 -1.44
N ASN A 18 -1.28 11.92 -2.66
CA ASN A 18 -2.46 11.26 -3.21
C ASN A 18 -2.04 10.02 -4.02
N LEU A 19 -2.65 8.88 -3.73
CA LEU A 19 -2.44 7.62 -4.41
C LEU A 19 -3.59 7.32 -5.37
N ILE A 20 -3.26 6.69 -6.50
CA ILE A 20 -4.22 6.14 -7.45
C ILE A 20 -3.81 4.70 -7.69
N VAL A 21 -4.70 3.76 -7.39
CA VAL A 21 -4.44 2.33 -7.56
C VAL A 21 -5.22 1.82 -8.78
N LEU A 22 -4.50 1.20 -9.70
CA LEU A 22 -5.03 0.70 -10.97
C LEU A 22 -4.94 -0.82 -11.02
N ARG A 23 -5.97 -1.45 -11.59
CA ARG A 23 -6.00 -2.87 -11.94
C ARG A 23 -6.78 -3.05 -13.24
N ASP A 24 -6.25 -3.83 -14.17
CA ASP A 24 -6.89 -4.14 -15.46
C ASP A 24 -7.34 -2.87 -16.24
N GLY A 25 -6.53 -1.81 -16.17
CA GLY A 25 -6.79 -0.52 -16.83
C GLY A 25 -7.83 0.37 -16.15
N GLN A 26 -8.37 -0.04 -15.00
CA GLN A 26 -9.38 0.73 -14.24
C GLN A 26 -8.86 1.19 -12.88
N ILE A 27 -9.37 2.33 -12.42
CA ILE A 27 -9.10 2.83 -11.06
C ILE A 27 -9.89 2.00 -10.06
N VAL A 28 -9.17 1.35 -9.14
CA VAL A 28 -9.76 0.58 -8.04
C VAL A 28 -10.09 1.49 -6.87
N THR A 29 -9.17 2.38 -6.51
CA THR A 29 -9.33 3.37 -5.44
C THR A 29 -8.34 4.52 -5.61
N GLN A 30 -8.66 5.67 -5.02
CA GLN A 30 -7.78 6.83 -4.97
C GLN A 30 -8.05 7.66 -3.71
N GLY A 31 -7.04 8.39 -3.23
CA GLY A 31 -7.14 9.23 -2.03
C GLY A 31 -5.79 9.38 -1.34
N THR A 32 -5.80 9.78 -0.07
CA THR A 32 -4.56 9.86 0.71
C THR A 32 -3.96 8.47 0.96
N PRO A 33 -2.65 8.37 1.28
CA PRO A 33 -2.05 7.11 1.67
C PRO A 33 -2.84 6.33 2.73
N ASP A 34 -3.33 7.00 3.78
CA ASP A 34 -4.09 6.38 4.87
C ASP A 34 -5.45 5.81 4.43
N GLN A 35 -6.10 6.44 3.46
CA GLN A 35 -7.38 5.99 2.93
C GLN A 35 -7.20 4.78 1.99
N VAL A 36 -6.11 4.78 1.21
CA VAL A 36 -5.88 3.81 0.14
C VAL A 36 -5.15 2.56 0.64
N MET A 37 -4.14 2.71 1.50
CA MET A 37 -3.24 1.63 1.89
C MET A 37 -3.85 0.74 2.97
N THR A 38 -4.72 -0.18 2.55
CA THR A 38 -5.36 -1.18 3.44
C THR A 38 -4.95 -2.60 3.06
N VAL A 39 -5.03 -3.53 4.02
CA VAL A 39 -4.77 -4.96 3.77
C VAL A 39 -5.67 -5.51 2.66
N GLY A 40 -6.95 -5.12 2.66
CA GLY A 40 -7.91 -5.52 1.64
C GLY A 40 -7.53 -5.02 0.24
N MET A 41 -7.10 -3.76 0.12
CA MET A 41 -6.63 -3.20 -1.15
C MET A 41 -5.39 -3.95 -1.65
N VAL A 42 -4.38 -4.15 -0.77
CA VAL A 42 -3.14 -4.85 -1.15
C VAL A 42 -3.43 -6.27 -1.62
N ARG A 43 -4.29 -7.01 -0.90
CA ARG A 43 -4.71 -8.35 -1.30
C ARG A 43 -5.48 -8.34 -2.61
N LEU A 44 -6.40 -7.39 -2.81
CA LEU A 44 -7.21 -7.30 -4.01
C LEU A 44 -6.36 -6.97 -5.25
N VAL A 45 -5.43 -6.03 -5.15
CA VAL A 45 -4.70 -5.51 -6.33
C VAL A 45 -3.43 -6.29 -6.61
N PHE A 46 -2.71 -6.70 -5.56
CA PHE A 46 -1.40 -7.35 -5.69
C PHE A 46 -1.45 -8.85 -5.35
N GLY A 47 -2.56 -9.37 -4.81
CA GLY A 47 -2.66 -10.77 -4.40
C GLY A 47 -1.76 -11.11 -3.20
N LEU A 48 -1.36 -10.10 -2.43
CA LEU A 48 -0.42 -10.26 -1.31
C LEU A 48 -1.16 -10.24 0.02
N GLU A 49 -0.89 -11.25 0.84
CA GLU A 49 -1.20 -11.19 2.27
C GLU A 49 -0.17 -10.29 2.95
N SER A 50 -0.65 -9.30 3.70
CA SER A 50 0.20 -8.26 4.29
C SER A 50 -0.38 -7.75 5.60
N GLN A 51 0.47 -7.04 6.34
CA GLN A 51 0.07 -6.19 7.44
C GLN A 51 0.38 -4.74 7.07
N ILE A 52 -0.53 -3.83 7.39
CA ILE A 52 -0.28 -2.38 7.32
C ILE A 52 -0.05 -1.88 8.73
N ILE A 53 1.07 -1.21 8.95
CA ILE A 53 1.38 -0.49 10.18
C ILE A 53 1.72 0.96 9.84
N GLN A 54 1.82 1.85 10.83
CA GLN A 54 2.45 3.14 10.59
C GLN A 54 3.97 2.98 10.51
N ASP A 55 4.58 3.65 9.53
CA ASP A 55 6.01 3.86 9.45
C ASP A 55 6.47 4.64 10.71
N PRO A 56 7.38 4.08 11.52
CA PRO A 56 7.81 4.71 12.77
C PRO A 56 8.61 6.01 12.57
N VAL A 57 9.06 6.30 11.34
CA VAL A 57 9.82 7.49 11.00
C VAL A 57 8.92 8.58 10.41
N THR A 58 7.96 8.21 9.56
CA THR A 58 7.17 9.19 8.79
C THR A 58 5.70 9.26 9.21
N GLY A 59 5.20 8.28 9.94
CA GLY A 59 3.77 8.14 10.26
C GLY A 59 2.89 7.71 9.09
N THR A 60 3.44 7.61 7.87
CA THR A 60 2.69 7.13 6.70
C THR A 60 2.45 5.63 6.78
N PRO A 61 1.42 5.09 6.09
CA PRO A 61 1.19 3.65 6.06
C PRO A 61 2.35 2.89 5.42
N MET A 62 2.81 1.85 6.11
CA MET A 62 3.85 0.93 5.65
C MET A 62 3.28 -0.48 5.51
N CYS A 63 3.34 -1.02 4.29
CA CYS A 63 2.98 -2.38 3.95
C CYS A 63 4.13 -3.34 4.23
N ILE A 64 3.87 -4.35 5.05
CA ILE A 64 4.78 -5.46 5.36
C ILE A 64 4.18 -6.75 4.78
N PRO A 65 4.77 -7.31 3.72
CA PRO A 65 4.30 -8.58 3.16
C PRO A 65 4.50 -9.73 4.15
N MET A 66 3.47 -10.54 4.35
CA MET A 66 3.57 -11.78 5.11
C MET A 66 4.19 -12.84 4.20
N GLY A 67 5.52 -12.91 4.18
CA GLY A 67 6.25 -13.91 3.38
C GLY A 67 5.88 -15.35 3.77
N ARG A 68 6.29 -16.32 2.93
CA ARG A 68 5.95 -17.77 3.07
C ARG A 68 6.27 -18.42 4.43
N LYS A 69 7.08 -17.78 5.29
CA LYS A 69 7.45 -18.25 6.65
C LYS A 69 6.79 -17.46 7.79
N ALA A 70 6.11 -16.36 7.50
CA ALA A 70 5.44 -15.55 8.51
C ALA A 70 4.11 -16.21 8.88
N LYS A 71 4.13 -17.13 9.84
CA LYS A 71 2.90 -17.55 10.53
C LYS A 71 2.46 -16.39 11.42
N GLN A 72 1.20 -15.97 11.32
CA GLN A 72 0.57 -15.12 12.34
C GLN A 72 0.76 -15.82 13.69
N LYS A 73 1.54 -15.22 14.59
CA LYS A 73 1.52 -15.61 15.99
C LYS A 73 0.19 -15.12 16.55
N VAL A 74 -0.72 -16.07 16.77
CA VAL A 74 -1.96 -15.88 17.55
C VAL A 74 -1.59 -15.56 18.99
#